data_AF-Q9KBF7-F1
#
_entry.id   AF-Q9KBF7-F1
#
_cell.length_a   1.000
_cell.length_b   1.000
_cell.length_c   1.000
_cell.angle_alpha   90.00
_cell.angle_beta   90.00
_cell.angle_gamma   90.00
#
_symmetry.space_group_name_H-M   'P 1'
#
loop_
_entity.id
_entity.type
_entity.pdbx_description
1 polymer ?
#
loop_
_entity_poly.entity_id
_entity_poly.type
_entity_poly.pdbx_seq_one_letter_code
_entity_poly.pdbx_strand_id
1 'polypeptide(L)'
;MVYQGKNHVVMITWSEKAKLSIMEILNEKKTTDIVVIDKLEEAPIDDDNVYYVKGDPSKVEILDKANVLEAKSVCLFASDNPVDVTAEDGKVLLIASTIKQMAKMKNTYPYIVCEILDEDHINNGHADWVDDYILSHKPFSKLMAATALSEK
;
A
#
# COMPACT_ATOMS: atom_id res chain seq x y z
N MET A 1 -3.16 5.29 -18.00
CA MET A 1 -4.03 4.10 -18.07
C MET A 1 -5.21 4.28 -17.12
N VAL A 2 -6.33 3.58 -17.38
CA VAL A 2 -7.43 3.41 -16.42
C VAL A 2 -7.62 1.90 -16.25
N TYR A 3 -7.49 1.40 -15.03
CA TYR A 3 -7.69 -0.01 -14.71
C TYR A 3 -9.17 -0.28 -14.38
N GLN A 4 -9.73 -1.37 -14.89
CA GLN A 4 -11.17 -1.70 -14.75
C GLN A 4 -11.41 -3.10 -14.16
N GLY A 5 -10.35 -3.85 -13.85
CA GLY A 5 -10.45 -5.15 -13.20
C GLY A 5 -10.92 -5.04 -11.74
N LYS A 6 -11.20 -6.18 -11.12
CA LYS A 6 -11.68 -6.30 -9.72
C LYS A 6 -10.89 -7.35 -8.97
N ASN A 7 -10.96 -7.34 -7.64
CA ASN A 7 -10.27 -8.31 -6.78
C ASN A 7 -8.73 -8.34 -6.98
N HIS A 8 -8.19 -7.23 -7.49
CA HIS A 8 -6.77 -6.95 -7.63
C HIS A 8 -6.20 -6.37 -6.33
N VAL A 9 -4.87 -6.29 -6.25
CA VAL A 9 -4.18 -5.60 -5.15
C VAL A 9 -3.70 -4.25 -5.65
N VAL A 10 -3.95 -3.18 -4.89
CA VAL A 10 -3.40 -1.86 -5.20
C VAL A 10 -2.21 -1.58 -4.28
N MET A 11 -1.09 -1.17 -4.86
CA MET A 11 0.11 -0.74 -4.14
C MET A 11 0.29 0.76 -4.36
N ILE A 12 0.29 1.55 -3.28
CA ILE A 12 0.38 3.00 -3.34
C ILE A 12 1.70 3.44 -2.71
N THR A 13 2.40 4.35 -3.40
CA THR A 13 3.77 4.79 -3.10
C THR A 13 4.77 3.67 -3.38
N TRP A 14 5.64 3.90 -4.36
CA TRP A 14 6.73 3.01 -4.70
C TRP A 14 7.83 3.06 -3.65
N SER A 15 8.32 1.89 -3.26
CA SER A 15 9.48 1.69 -2.39
C SER A 15 10.09 0.31 -2.66
N GLU A 16 11.30 0.06 -2.17
CA GLU A 16 11.91 -1.28 -2.28
C GLU A 16 11.05 -2.33 -1.54
N LYS A 17 10.39 -1.94 -0.44
CA LYS A 17 9.43 -2.79 0.28
C LYS A 17 8.19 -3.11 -0.57
N ALA A 18 7.66 -2.13 -1.30
CA ALA A 18 6.55 -2.34 -2.23
C ALA A 18 6.95 -3.31 -3.34
N LYS A 19 8.12 -3.11 -3.95
CA LYS A 19 8.69 -4.01 -4.96
C LYS A 19 8.82 -5.44 -4.48
N LEU A 20 9.45 -5.65 -3.33
CA LEU A 20 9.64 -6.98 -2.73
C LEU A 20 8.29 -7.65 -2.44
N SER A 21 7.32 -6.89 -1.94
CA SER A 21 5.97 -7.38 -1.66
C SER A 21 5.24 -7.82 -2.94
N ILE A 22 5.39 -7.05 -4.03
CA ILE A 22 4.84 -7.40 -5.34
C ILE A 22 5.46 -8.71 -5.85
N MET A 23 6.78 -8.84 -5.80
CA MET A 23 7.47 -10.05 -6.24
C MET A 23 7.02 -11.28 -5.44
N GLU A 24 6.83 -11.15 -4.13
CA GLU A 24 6.35 -12.26 -3.28
C GLU A 24 4.92 -12.67 -3.68
N ILE A 25 4.02 -11.70 -3.87
CA ILE A 25 2.63 -11.98 -4.30
C ILE A 25 2.61 -12.70 -5.65
N LEU A 26 3.42 -12.24 -6.60
CA LEU A 26 3.50 -12.87 -7.93
C LEU A 26 4.13 -14.26 -7.85
N ASN A 27 5.10 -14.47 -6.96
CA ASN A 27 5.70 -15.79 -6.74
C ASN A 27 4.68 -16.79 -6.15
N GLU A 28 3.90 -16.37 -5.15
CA GLU A 28 2.85 -17.19 -4.54
C GLU A 28 1.65 -17.40 -5.47
N LYS A 29 1.23 -16.35 -6.17
CA LYS A 29 0.03 -16.37 -7.02
C LYS A 29 0.19 -15.46 -8.24
N LYS A 30 0.82 -16.02 -9.28
CA LYS A 30 1.12 -15.41 -10.58
C LYS A 30 -0.06 -14.79 -11.33
N THR A 31 -1.30 -15.15 -11.00
CA THR A 31 -2.51 -14.64 -11.66
C THR A 31 -3.14 -13.44 -10.94
N THR A 32 -2.45 -12.90 -9.94
CA THR A 32 -2.93 -11.74 -9.18
C THR A 32 -2.59 -10.47 -9.94
N ASP A 33 -3.61 -9.78 -10.43
CA ASP A 33 -3.43 -8.42 -10.94
C ASP A 33 -3.04 -7.46 -9.81
N ILE A 34 -2.01 -6.66 -10.06
CA ILE A 34 -1.46 -5.67 -9.14
C ILE A 34 -1.46 -4.32 -9.82
N VAL A 35 -2.04 -3.31 -9.18
CA VAL A 35 -2.04 -1.93 -9.69
C VAL A 35 -1.13 -1.08 -8.82
N VAL A 36 -0.06 -0.53 -9.40
CA VAL A 36 0.88 0.37 -8.72
C VAL A 36 0.48 1.82 -9.01
N ILE A 37 0.37 2.63 -7.97
CA ILE A 37 0.15 4.08 -8.08
C ILE A 37 1.38 4.81 -7.55
N ASP A 38 2.03 5.60 -8.42
CA ASP A 38 3.11 6.50 -8.02
C ASP A 38 3.27 7.67 -9.02
N LYS A 39 4.16 8.62 -8.72
CA LYS A 39 4.57 9.74 -9.58
C LYS A 39 5.83 9.46 -10.41
N LEU A 40 6.45 8.28 -10.30
CA LEU A 40 7.59 7.87 -11.14
C LEU A 40 7.36 8.12 -12.63
N GLU A 41 8.45 8.37 -13.36
CA GLU A 41 8.34 8.70 -14.77
C GLU A 41 7.87 7.50 -15.60
N GLU A 42 8.39 6.32 -15.24
CA GLU A 42 8.17 5.03 -15.89
C GLU A 42 7.60 4.00 -14.91
N ALA A 43 6.97 2.96 -15.47
CA ALA A 43 6.46 1.85 -14.67
C ALA A 43 7.63 1.12 -13.98
N PRO A 44 7.55 0.86 -12.67
CA PRO A 44 8.69 0.36 -11.93
C PRO A 44 8.93 -1.16 -12.06
N ILE A 45 7.96 -1.90 -12.61
CA ILE A 45 8.04 -3.34 -12.88
C ILE A 45 7.45 -3.59 -14.27
N ASP A 46 8.16 -4.40 -15.05
CA ASP A 46 7.70 -4.94 -16.32
C ASP A 46 7.20 -6.38 -16.11
N ASP A 47 5.90 -6.53 -15.87
CA ASP A 47 5.20 -7.81 -15.71
C ASP A 47 3.76 -7.67 -16.24
N ASP A 48 3.25 -8.69 -16.93
CA ASP A 48 1.93 -8.68 -17.56
C ASP A 48 0.78 -8.46 -16.56
N ASN A 49 0.97 -8.82 -15.28
CA ASN A 49 -0.03 -8.66 -14.22
C ASN A 49 0.20 -7.40 -13.39
N VAL A 50 1.19 -6.56 -13.73
CA VAL A 50 1.48 -5.31 -13.02
C VAL A 50 1.09 -4.12 -13.88
N TYR A 51 0.10 -3.38 -13.40
CA TYR A 51 -0.48 -2.22 -14.07
C TYR A 51 -0.02 -0.95 -13.38
N TYR A 52 0.50 0.02 -14.14
CA TYR A 52 0.96 1.29 -13.57
C TYR A 52 0.00 2.46 -13.81
N VAL A 53 -0.45 3.09 -12.73
CA VAL A 53 -1.24 4.32 -12.74
C VAL A 53 -0.35 5.47 -12.26
N LYS A 54 0.26 6.18 -13.22
CA LYS A 54 1.05 7.38 -12.95
C LYS A 54 0.15 8.52 -12.45
N GLY A 55 0.45 9.07 -11.27
CA GLY A 55 -0.23 10.22 -10.72
C GLY A 55 -0.02 10.39 -9.22
N ASP A 56 -0.60 11.46 -8.68
CA ASP A 56 -0.60 11.74 -7.25
C ASP A 56 -1.72 10.94 -6.55
N PRO A 57 -1.39 9.98 -5.67
CA PRO A 57 -2.40 9.18 -4.98
C PRO A 57 -3.26 9.97 -3.99
N SER A 58 -2.90 11.22 -3.65
CA SER A 58 -3.79 12.12 -2.89
C SER A 58 -4.96 12.67 -3.71
N LYS A 59 -5.00 12.44 -5.02
CA LYS A 59 -6.06 12.90 -5.92
C LYS A 59 -7.07 11.78 -6.15
N VAL A 60 -8.34 12.06 -5.86
CA VAL A 60 -9.47 11.13 -6.05
C VAL A 60 -9.51 10.55 -7.47
N GLU A 61 -9.26 11.37 -8.48
CA GLU A 61 -9.21 10.95 -9.89
C GLU A 61 -8.13 9.89 -10.19
N ILE A 62 -7.02 9.89 -9.45
CA ILE A 62 -5.94 8.89 -9.59
C ILE A 62 -6.35 7.60 -8.89
N LEU A 63 -6.96 7.69 -7.71
CA LEU A 63 -7.51 6.55 -6.99
C LEU A 63 -8.63 5.86 -7.79
N ASP A 64 -9.54 6.63 -8.41
CA ASP A 64 -10.58 6.10 -9.29
C ASP A 64 -9.97 5.41 -10.53
N LYS A 65 -8.90 5.96 -11.13
CA LYS A 65 -8.19 5.31 -12.25
C LYS A 65 -7.60 3.95 -11.91
N ALA A 66 -7.25 3.72 -10.65
CA ALA A 66 -6.72 2.45 -10.16
C ALA A 66 -7.82 1.49 -9.66
N ASN A 67 -9.09 1.91 -9.74
CA ASN A 67 -10.25 1.18 -9.25
C ASN A 67 -10.12 0.69 -7.79
N VAL A 68 -9.61 1.55 -6.90
CA VAL A 68 -9.31 1.19 -5.50
C VAL A 68 -10.52 0.65 -4.71
N LEU A 69 -11.72 1.03 -5.09
CA LEU A 69 -12.95 0.67 -4.37
C LEU A 69 -13.42 -0.76 -4.62
N GLU A 70 -12.96 -1.38 -5.71
CA GLU A 70 -13.24 -2.77 -6.08
C GLU A 70 -12.00 -3.66 -5.91
N ALA A 71 -10.92 -3.10 -5.36
CA ALA A 71 -9.71 -3.84 -5.03
C ALA A 71 -9.97 -4.81 -3.88
N LYS A 72 -9.29 -5.95 -3.91
CA LYS A 72 -9.26 -6.88 -2.77
C LYS A 72 -8.61 -6.21 -1.56
N SER A 73 -7.49 -5.55 -1.79
CA SER A 73 -6.77 -4.78 -0.78
C SER A 73 -6.03 -3.60 -1.40
N VAL A 74 -5.86 -2.56 -0.59
CA VAL A 74 -5.03 -1.40 -0.89
C VAL A 74 -3.93 -1.32 0.14
N CYS A 75 -2.69 -1.47 -0.30
CA CYS A 75 -1.49 -1.40 0.53
C CYS A 75 -0.81 -0.06 0.28
N LEU A 76 -0.71 0.76 1.32
CA LEU A 76 -0.01 2.05 1.28
C LEU A 76 1.35 1.90 1.93
N PHE A 77 2.40 2.25 1.19
CA PHE A 77 3.78 2.20 1.67
C PHE A 77 4.29 3.60 2.01
N ALA A 78 5.27 3.64 2.91
CA ALA A 78 6.11 4.80 3.09
C ALA A 78 7.21 4.81 2.01
N SER A 79 7.61 6.00 1.55
CA SER A 79 8.75 6.16 0.64
C SER A 79 10.05 5.65 1.28
N ASP A 80 10.99 5.21 0.45
CA ASP A 80 12.33 4.89 0.93
C ASP A 80 13.05 6.14 1.45
N ASN A 81 13.71 6.00 2.61
CA ASN A 81 14.50 7.06 3.26
C ASN A 81 13.76 8.41 3.39
N PRO A 82 12.63 8.44 4.10
CA PRO A 82 11.86 9.67 4.27
C PRO A 82 12.68 10.72 5.03
N VAL A 83 12.63 11.96 4.56
CA VAL A 83 13.31 13.10 5.20
C VAL A 83 12.64 13.45 6.52
N ASP A 84 11.30 13.34 6.57
CA ASP A 84 10.46 13.64 7.72
C ASP A 84 9.45 12.50 7.89
N VAL A 85 9.57 11.79 9.01
CA VAL A 85 8.74 10.62 9.35
C VAL A 85 7.28 11.02 9.57
N THR A 86 7.03 12.14 10.25
CA THR A 86 5.67 12.63 10.50
C THR A 86 4.98 13.06 9.20
N ALA A 87 5.72 13.71 8.30
CA ALA A 87 5.19 14.07 6.99
C ALA A 87 4.85 12.84 6.15
N GLU A 88 5.70 11.80 6.17
CA GLU A 88 5.48 10.58 5.39
C GLU A 88 4.31 9.75 5.93
N ASP A 89 4.25 9.50 7.24
CA ASP A 89 3.11 8.81 7.86
C ASP A 89 1.81 9.62 7.70
N GLY A 90 1.88 10.95 7.82
CA GLY A 90 0.74 11.83 7.56
C GLY A 90 0.22 11.74 6.12
N LYS A 91 1.11 11.62 5.14
CA LYS A 91 0.74 11.39 3.72
C LYS A 91 0.06 10.05 3.54
N VAL A 92 0.60 8.96 4.12
CA VAL A 92 -0.02 7.62 4.07
C VAL A 92 -1.44 7.67 4.64
N LEU A 93 -1.60 8.22 5.84
CA LEU A 93 -2.90 8.34 6.52
C LEU A 93 -3.89 9.21 5.76
N LEU A 94 -3.43 10.31 5.14
CA LEU A 94 -4.28 11.18 4.31
C LEU A 94 -4.87 10.40 3.12
N ILE A 95 -4.05 9.63 2.41
CA ILE A 95 -4.52 8.84 1.26
C ILE A 95 -5.49 7.75 1.74
N ALA A 96 -5.16 7.03 2.81
CA ALA A 96 -6.04 6.02 3.39
C ALA A 96 -7.42 6.60 3.79
N SER A 97 -7.42 7.76 4.46
CA SER A 97 -8.66 8.46 4.84
C SER A 97 -9.51 8.84 3.62
N THR A 98 -8.86 9.24 2.52
CA THR A 98 -9.53 9.58 1.26
C THR A 98 -10.20 8.35 0.66
N ILE A 99 -9.50 7.22 0.61
CA ILE A 99 -10.06 5.95 0.11
C ILE A 99 -11.23 5.49 0.99
N LYS A 100 -11.10 5.57 2.32
CA LYS A 100 -12.20 5.19 3.23
C LYS A 100 -13.42 6.08 3.05
N GLN A 101 -13.22 7.39 2.87
CA GLN A 101 -14.33 8.31 2.58
C GLN A 101 -15.03 7.97 1.26
N MET A 102 -14.25 7.71 0.20
CA MET A 102 -14.78 7.26 -1.09
C MET A 102 -15.59 5.97 -0.96
N ALA A 103 -15.05 5.00 -0.21
CA ALA A 103 -15.67 3.70 0.03
C ALA A 103 -17.01 3.85 0.78
N LYS A 104 -17.05 4.70 1.82
CA LYS A 104 -18.28 5.01 2.55
C LYS A 104 -19.35 5.63 1.65
N MET A 105 -18.97 6.55 0.74
CA MET A 105 -19.92 7.18 -0.18
C MET A 105 -20.50 6.20 -1.20
N LYS A 106 -19.72 5.22 -1.66
CA LYS A 106 -20.16 4.21 -2.65
C LYS A 106 -20.59 2.88 -2.03
N ASN A 107 -20.63 2.80 -0.70
CA ASN A 107 -20.96 1.60 0.07
C ASN A 107 -20.09 0.37 -0.32
N THR A 108 -18.79 0.59 -0.48
CA THR A 108 -17.78 -0.46 -0.68
C THR A 108 -16.84 -0.54 0.51
N TYR A 109 -16.07 -1.63 0.60
CA TYR A 109 -15.22 -1.94 1.76
C TYR A 109 -13.90 -2.61 1.33
N PRO A 110 -13.03 -1.92 0.56
CA PRO A 110 -11.70 -2.45 0.27
C PRO A 110 -10.90 -2.58 1.57
N TYR A 111 -10.08 -3.63 1.67
CA TYR A 111 -9.20 -3.83 2.82
C TYR A 111 -7.99 -2.91 2.75
N ILE A 112 -7.80 -2.01 3.70
CA ILE A 112 -6.75 -0.99 3.67
C ILE A 112 -5.65 -1.34 4.68
N VAL A 113 -4.43 -1.53 4.17
CA VAL A 113 -3.23 -1.80 4.97
C VAL A 113 -2.25 -0.64 4.79
N CYS A 114 -1.78 -0.07 5.90
CA CYS A 114 -0.81 1.03 5.87
C CYS A 114 0.50 0.62 6.52
N GLU A 115 1.61 0.86 5.82
CA GLU A 115 2.91 0.97 6.46
C GLU A 115 2.99 2.27 7.26
N ILE A 116 3.43 2.17 8.52
CA ILE A 116 3.70 3.31 9.40
C ILE A 116 5.12 3.17 9.95
N LEU A 117 5.82 4.29 10.05
CA LEU A 117 7.21 4.35 10.48
C LEU A 117 7.34 4.56 12.00
N ASP A 118 6.45 5.37 12.58
CA ASP A 118 6.41 5.66 14.02
C ASP A 118 5.15 5.06 14.69
N GLU A 119 5.34 4.30 15.77
CA GLU A 119 4.24 3.67 16.51
C GLU A 119 3.31 4.69 17.17
N ASP A 120 3.80 5.88 17.52
CA ASP A 120 2.96 6.93 18.09
C ASP A 120 1.95 7.46 17.05
N HIS A 121 2.30 7.46 15.76
CA HIS A 121 1.39 7.88 14.69
C HIS A 121 0.21 6.92 14.48
N ILE A 122 0.33 5.65 14.88
CA ILE A 122 -0.81 4.71 14.87
C ILE A 122 -1.88 5.16 15.86
N ASN A 123 -1.48 5.53 17.08
CA ASN A 123 -2.40 5.96 18.13
C ASN A 123 -3.00 7.34 17.85
N ASN A 124 -2.26 8.19 17.15
CA ASN A 124 -2.72 9.51 16.72
C ASN A 124 -3.62 9.44 15.46
N GLY A 125 -3.54 8.35 14.70
CA GLY A 125 -4.39 8.09 13.54
C GLY A 125 -5.82 7.72 13.93
N HIS A 126 -6.79 8.05 13.08
CA HIS A 126 -8.15 7.56 13.28
C HIS A 126 -8.22 6.07 12.94
N ALA A 127 -8.52 5.25 13.96
CA ALA A 127 -8.58 3.79 13.85
C ALA A 127 -9.57 3.27 12.77
N ASP A 128 -10.54 4.07 12.34
CA ASP A 128 -11.58 3.63 11.41
C ASP A 128 -11.17 3.67 9.92
N TRP A 129 -10.04 4.31 9.58
CA TRP A 129 -9.64 4.49 8.18
C TRP A 129 -8.79 3.37 7.62
N VAL A 130 -8.10 2.66 8.50
CA VAL A 130 -7.12 1.63 8.16
C VAL A 130 -7.53 0.36 8.87
N ASP A 131 -7.59 -0.74 8.13
CA ASP A 131 -7.99 -2.03 8.70
C ASP A 131 -6.79 -2.71 9.38
N ASP A 132 -5.56 -2.51 8.85
CA ASP A 132 -4.32 -3.00 9.46
C ASP A 132 -3.15 -2.01 9.32
N TYR A 133 -2.38 -1.87 10.41
CA TYR A 133 -1.11 -1.13 10.41
C TYR A 133 0.09 -2.08 10.47
N ILE A 134 1.07 -1.85 9.59
CA ILE A 134 2.36 -2.54 9.61
C ILE A 134 3.43 -1.53 10.03
N LEU A 135 3.97 -1.70 11.24
CA LEU A 135 5.15 -0.94 11.67
C LEU A 135 6.38 -1.41 10.92
N SER A 136 7.00 -0.52 10.14
CA SER A 136 8.03 -0.85 9.15
C SER A 136 9.13 -1.79 9.66
N HIS A 137 9.61 -1.57 10.88
CA HIS A 137 10.71 -2.34 11.47
C HIS A 137 10.25 -3.62 12.23
N LYS A 138 8.97 -3.73 12.58
CA LYS A 138 8.46 -4.75 13.54
C LYS A 138 8.39 -6.16 12.95
N PRO A 139 7.90 -6.40 11.72
CA PRO A 139 7.93 -7.74 11.11
C PRO A 139 9.35 -8.29 10.98
N PHE A 140 10.28 -7.46 10.48
CA PHE A 140 11.68 -7.84 10.33
C PHE A 140 12.33 -8.17 11.68
N SER A 141 12.12 -7.33 12.70
CA SER A 141 12.66 -7.55 14.05
C SER A 141 12.13 -8.85 14.66
N LYS A 142 10.83 -9.15 14.50
CA LYS A 142 10.24 -10.42 14.95
C LYS A 142 10.83 -11.62 14.22
N LEU A 143 10.98 -11.54 12.89
CA LEU A 143 11.56 -12.61 12.09
C LEU A 143 13.02 -12.88 12.52
N MET A 144 13.82 -11.83 12.65
CA MET A 144 15.21 -11.92 13.13
C MET A 144 15.31 -12.57 14.51
N ALA A 145 14.48 -12.13 15.47
CA ALA A 145 14.46 -12.71 16.81
C ALA A 145 14.08 -14.20 16.77
N ALA A 146 13.06 -14.57 16.00
CA ALA A 146 12.64 -15.96 15.85
C ALA A 146 13.75 -16.83 15.22
N THR A 147 14.43 -16.34 14.18
CA THR A 147 15.55 -17.04 13.54
C THR A 147 16.78 -17.14 14.44
N ALA A 148 17.09 -16.11 15.22
CA ALA A 148 18.23 -16.13 16.14
C ALA A 148 18.01 -17.11 17.31
N LEU A 149 16.76 -17.32 17.72
CA LEU A 149 16.38 -18.24 18.79
C LEU A 149 16.06 -19.66 18.31
N SER A 150 15.89 -19.88 17.01
CA SER A 150 15.75 -21.24 16.48
C SER A 150 17.10 -21.95 16.57
N GLU A 151 17.23 -22.85 17.54
CA GLU A 151 18.31 -23.83 17.56
C GLU A 151 18.18 -24.70 16.29
N LYS A 152 19.27 -24.81 15.52
CA LYS A 152 19.34 -25.74 14.39
C LYS A 152 19.48 -27.18 14.86
#